data_AF-A0A1C6DM15-F1
#
_entry.id   AF-A0A1C6DM15-F1
#
_cell.length_a   1.000
_cell.length_b   1.000
_cell.length_c   1.000
_cell.angle_alpha   90.00
_cell.angle_beta   90.00
_cell.angle_gamma   90.00
#
_symmetry.space_group_name_H-M   'P 1'
#
loop_
_entity.id
_entity.type
_entity.pdbx_description
1 polymer ?
#
loop_
_entity_poly.entity_id
_entity_poly.type
_entity_poly.pdbx_seq_one_letter_code
_entity_poly.pdbx_strand_id
1 'polypeptide(L)' 'MIDDCEAENIDMIITKSISRFARNTLDCLKYIRQLKDKNIPVFFEKEAINTMDAKGEVLITIMASLAQQES' A
#
# COMPACT_ATOMS: atom_id res chain seq x y z
N MET A 1 6.08 -5.09 11.55
CA MET A 1 5.83 -4.06 10.52
C MET A 1 4.57 -3.28 10.83
N ILE A 2 3.37 -3.86 10.74
CA ILE A 2 2.13 -3.13 11.04
C ILE A 2 2.12 -2.66 12.49
N ASP A 3 2.43 -3.53 13.45
CA ASP A 3 2.52 -3.16 14.87
C ASP A 3 3.57 -2.06 15.14
N ASP A 4 4.68 -2.05 14.41
CA ASP A 4 5.71 -1.00 14.50
C ASP A 4 5.24 0.33 13.89
N CYS A 5 4.43 0.27 12.83
CA CYS A 5 3.74 1.42 12.26
C CYS A 5 2.65 1.94 13.22
N GLU A 6 2.01 1.05 14.00
CA GLU A 6 1.05 1.44 15.03
C GLU A 6 1.71 2.10 16.24
N ALA A 7 2.93 1.67 16.57
CA ALA A 7 3.74 2.26 17.63
C ALA A 7 4.51 3.52 17.18
N GLU A 8 4.23 4.06 15.98
CA GLU A 8 4.91 5.24 15.39
C GLU A 8 6.44 5.10 15.27
N ASN A 9 6.95 3.86 15.27
CA ASN A 9 8.38 3.58 15.09
C ASN A 9 8.80 3.59 13.61
N ILE A 10 7.82 3.57 12.69
CA ILE A 10 8.01 3.60 11.25
C ILE A 10 7.16 4.73 10.69
N ASP A 11 7.82 5.66 10.01
CA ASP A 11 7.22 6.82 9.34
C ASP A 11 7.11 6.65 7.82
N MET A 12 7.86 5.71 7.23
CA MET A 12 7.82 5.39 5.80
C MET A 12 8.21 3.93 5.55
N ILE A 13 7.54 3.28 4.60
CA ILE A 13 7.87 1.94 4.11
C ILE A 13 8.41 2.04 2.69
N ILE A 14 9.54 1.38 2.43
CA ILE A 14 10.10 1.22 1.09
C ILE A 14 10.14 -0.27 0.76
N THR A 15 9.61 -0.63 -0.40
CA THR A 15 9.60 -2.02 -0.87
C THR A 15 9.87 -2.10 -2.35
N LYS A 16 10.46 -3.23 -2.77
CA LYS A 16 10.93 -3.37 -4.15
C LYS A 16 9.79 -3.36 -5.16
N SER A 17 8.68 -4.00 -4.83
CA SER A 17 7.52 -4.11 -5.70
C SER A 17 6.26 -4.43 -4.90
N ILE A 18 5.10 -4.17 -5.51
CA ILE A 18 3.78 -4.48 -4.94
C ILE A 18 3.68 -5.97 -4.56
N SER A 19 4.20 -6.86 -5.40
CA SER A 19 4.21 -8.31 -5.16
C SER A 19 5.03 -8.75 -3.94
N ARG A 20 5.99 -7.93 -3.47
CA ARG A 20 6.72 -8.19 -2.22
C ARG A 20 6.01 -7.64 -0.99
N PHE A 21 5.07 -6.72 -1.19
CA PHE A 21 4.31 -6.10 -0.12
C PHE A 21 3.08 -6.94 0.28
N ALA A 22 2.37 -7.50 -0.69
CA ALA A 22 1.19 -8.33 -0.42
C ALA A 22 1.03 -9.49 -1.41
N ARG A 23 0.38 -10.57 -0.96
CA ARG A 23 0.17 -11.80 -1.75
C ARG A 23 -1.13 -11.82 -2.56
N ASN A 24 -2.07 -10.94 -2.23
CA ASN A 24 -3.35 -10.80 -2.93
C ASN A 24 -3.77 -9.32 -2.93
N THR A 25 -4.71 -9.00 -3.80
CA THR A 25 -5.19 -7.63 -4.02
C THR A 25 -5.90 -7.07 -2.78
N LEU A 26 -6.68 -7.90 -2.08
CA LEU A 26 -7.48 -7.50 -0.93
C LEU A 26 -6.61 -7.05 0.25
N ASP A 27 -5.59 -7.85 0.59
CA ASP A 27 -4.61 -7.55 1.64
C ASP A 27 -3.78 -6.32 1.28
N CYS A 28 -3.35 -6.21 0.01
CA CYS A 28 -2.61 -5.04 -0.47
C CYS A 28 -3.40 -3.75 -0.23
N LEU A 29 -4.66 -3.74 -0.68
CA LEU A 29 -5.57 -2.61 -0.54
C LEU A 29 -5.84 -2.27 0.93
N LYS A 30 -6.05 -3.28 1.77
CA LYS A 30 -6.26 -3.12 3.22
C LYS A 30 -5.07 -2.45 3.88
N TYR A 31 -3.86 -2.96 3.69
CA TYR A 31 -2.67 -2.41 4.34
C TYR A 31 -2.31 -1.02 3.83
N ILE A 32 -2.41 -0.77 2.52
CA ILE A 32 -2.15 0.58 1.97
C ILE A 32 -3.11 1.61 2.59
N ARG A 33 -4.41 1.28 2.70
CA ARG A 33 -5.39 2.17 3.34
C ARG A 33 -5.09 2.40 4.82
N GLN A 34 -4.82 1.34 5.58
CA GLN A 34 -4.46 1.44 7.00
C GLN A 34 -3.22 2.31 7.25
N LEU A 35 -2.18 2.15 6.42
CA LEU A 35 -0.94 2.93 6.53
C LEU A 35 -1.18 4.39 6.11
N LYS A 36 -1.99 4.62 5.09
CA LYS A 36 -2.38 5.95 4.63
C LYS A 36 -3.17 6.73 5.70
N ASP A 37 -4.10 6.07 6.39
CA ASP A 37 -4.87 6.67 7.50
C ASP A 37 -3.95 7.10 8.65
N LYS A 38 -2.77 6.48 8.77
CA LYS A 38 -1.72 6.82 9.73
C LYS A 38 -0.65 7.78 9.19
N ASN A 39 -0.85 8.32 7.98
CA ASN A 39 0.14 9.14 7.28
C ASN A 39 1.49 8.45 7.01
N ILE A 40 1.51 7.12 6.87
CA ILE A 40 2.72 6.35 6.57
C ILE A 40 2.75 6.01 5.07
N PRO A 41 3.56 6.70 4.24
CA PRO A 41 3.72 6.37 2.82
C PRO A 41 4.38 5.00 2.62
N VAL A 42 3.93 4.31 1.57
CA VAL A 42 4.61 3.15 1.00
C VAL A 42 5.17 3.55 -0.37
N PHE A 43 6.48 3.42 -0.55
CA PHE A 43 7.14 3.63 -1.83
C PHE A 43 7.51 2.30 -2.49
N PHE A 44 6.98 2.08 -3.68
CA PHE A 44 7.25 0.92 -4.52
C PHE A 44 8.32 1.26 -5.54
N GLU A 45 9.53 0.73 -5.38
CA GLU A 45 10.69 1.11 -6.20
C GLU A 45 10.51 0.74 -7.68
N LYS A 46 10.04 -0.48 -7.97
CA LYS A 46 9.92 -0.98 -9.35
C LYS A 46 8.81 -0.25 -10.11
N GLU A 47 7.72 0.06 -9.45
CA GLU A 47 6.59 0.77 -10.03
C GLU A 47 6.80 2.30 -10.01
N ALA A 48 7.75 2.79 -9.23
CA ALA A 48 8.00 4.21 -8.97
C ALA A 48 6.72 4.95 -8.52
N ILE A 49 6.04 4.35 -7.54
CA ILE A 49 4.77 4.83 -6.98
C ILE A 49 4.95 5.13 -5.50
N ASN A 50 4.52 6.31 -5.06
CA ASN A 50 4.29 6.61 -3.65
C ASN A 50 2.79 6.55 -3.36
N THR A 51 2.35 5.81 -2.36
CA THR A 51 0.92 5.67 -2.03
C THR A 51 0.25 6.96 -1.55
N MET A 52 1.03 8.01 -1.25
CA MET A 52 0.53 9.33 -0.85
C MET A 52 0.39 10.32 -2.03
N ASP A 53 0.87 9.95 -3.23
CA ASP A 53 0.76 10.79 -4.42
C ASP A 53 -0.45 10.42 -5.30
N ALA A 54 -0.68 11.19 -6.36
CA ALA A 54 -1.77 10.94 -7.29
C ALA A 54 -1.68 9.56 -8.00
N LYS A 55 -0.47 9.03 -8.22
CA LYS A 55 -0.29 7.68 -8.78
C LYS A 55 -0.70 6.61 -7.77
N GLY A 56 -0.45 6.86 -6.48
CA GLY A 56 -0.94 6.04 -5.37
C GLY A 56 -2.46 5.90 -5.37
N GLU A 57 -3.20 7.00 -5.56
CA GLU A 57 -4.67 6.96 -5.63
C GLU A 57 -5.19 6.15 -6.82
N VAL A 58 -4.55 6.32 -7.99
CA VAL A 58 -4.88 5.54 -9.18
C VAL A 58 -4.62 4.06 -8.93
N LEU A 59 -3.50 3.71 -8.30
CA LEU A 59 -3.17 2.34 -7.93
C LEU A 59 -4.24 1.73 -7.02
N ILE A 60 -4.63 2.45 -5.96
CA ILE A 60 -5.67 2.02 -5.00
C ILE A 60 -7.00 1.78 -5.73
N THR A 61 -7.36 2.65 -6.68
CA THR A 61 -8.59 2.54 -7.46
C THR A 61 -8.60 1.31 -8.38
N ILE A 62 -7.47 1.05 -9.06
CA ILE A 62 -7.30 -0.14 -9.90
C ILE A 62 -7.35 -1.40 -9.05
N MET A 63 -6.62 -1.44 -7.92
CA MET A 63 -6.64 -2.56 -6.99
C MET A 63 -8.05 -2.82 -6.44
N ALA A 64 -8.81 -1.79 -6.11
CA ALA A 64 -10.19 -1.94 -5.65
C ALA A 64 -11.08 -2.59 -6.74
N SER A 65 -10.91 -2.17 -8.01
CA SER A 65 -11.64 -2.74 -9.14
C SER A 65 -11.29 -4.21 -9.38
N LEU A 66 -10.00 -4.57 -9.23
CA LEU A 66 -9.53 -5.95 -9.38
C LEU A 66 -9.97 -6.84 -8.22
N ALA A 67 -9.88 -6.34 -6.98
CA ALA A 67 -10.31 -7.08 -5.79
C ALA A 67 -11.81 -7.42 -5.82
N GLN A 68 -12.64 -6.57 -6.46
CA GLN A 68 -14.06 -6.85 -6.66
C GLN A 68 -14.31 -7.98 -7.68
N GLN A 69 -13.41 -8.18 -8.65
CA GLN A 69 -13.53 -9.26 -9.64
C GLN A 69 -13.06 -10.63 -9.10
N GLU A 70 -12.24 -10.65 -8.06
CA GLU A 70 -11.73 -11.87 -7.42
C GLU A 70 -12.71 -12.49 -6.40
N SER A 71 -13.87 -11.86 -6.16
CA SER A 71 -14.90 -12.30 -5.21
C SER A 71 -16.12 -12.91 -5.88
#